data_AF-X6MP36-F1
#
_entry.id   AF-X6MP36-F1
#
_cell.length_a   1.000
_cell.length_b   1.000
_cell.length_c   1.000
_cell.angle_alpha   90.00
_cell.angle_beta   90.00
_cell.angle_gamma   90.00
#
_symmetry.space_group_name_H-M   'P 1'
#
loop_
_entity.id
_entity.type
_entity.pdbx_description
1 polymer ?
#
loop_
_entity_poly.entity_id
_entity_poly.type
_entity_poly.pdbx_seq_one_letter_code
_entity_poly.pdbx_strand_id
1 'polypeptide(L)'
;MLYMLNKKIKIGKKQKIDEIGNERERKDKTETIQKFKIMSNEQFGVWLLNECKWKHKITKDDIASIRFSIDTYIEFIKTNQSSSLS
;
A
#
# COMPACT_ATOMS: atom_id res chain seq x y z
N MET A 1 -5.56 31.06 -28.70
CA MET A 1 -6.20 30.92 -27.37
C MET A 1 -6.63 29.48 -27.05
N LEU A 2 -7.26 28.76 -27.99
CA LEU A 2 -7.75 27.37 -27.82
C LEU A 2 -6.66 26.34 -27.42
N TYR A 3 -5.46 26.44 -27.99
CA TYR A 3 -4.31 25.56 -27.66
C TYR A 3 -3.92 25.60 -26.18
N MET A 4 -3.90 26.79 -25.59
CA MET A 4 -3.54 26.99 -24.18
C MET A 4 -4.60 26.39 -23.23
N LEU A 5 -5.87 26.45 -23.62
CA LEU A 5 -6.99 25.87 -22.86
C LEU A 5 -6.88 24.33 -22.81
N ASN A 6 -6.65 23.69 -23.97
CA ASN A 6 -6.49 22.24 -24.06
C ASN A 6 -5.27 21.73 -23.27
N LYS A 7 -4.16 22.50 -23.28
CA LYS A 7 -2.97 22.17 -22.49
C LYS A 7 -3.25 22.21 -20.98
N LYS A 8 -3.96 23.23 -20.49
CA LYS A 8 -4.36 23.34 -19.07
C LYS A 8 -5.27 22.19 -18.64
N ILE A 9 -6.25 21.82 -19.46
CA ILE A 9 -7.15 20.69 -19.21
C ILE A 9 -6.38 19.38 -19.11
N LYS A 10 -5.40 19.15 -20.00
CA LYS A 10 -4.59 17.92 -20.00
C LYS A 10 -3.70 17.81 -18.76
N ILE A 11 -3.11 18.91 -18.32
CA ILE A 11 -2.29 18.96 -17.09
C ILE A 11 -3.16 18.70 -15.85
N GLY A 12 -4.31 19.35 -15.73
CA GLY A 12 -5.23 19.15 -14.60
C GLY A 12 -5.77 17.71 -14.54
N LYS A 13 -6.07 17.09 -15.70
CA LYS A 13 -6.46 15.68 -15.76
C LYS A 13 -5.34 14.75 -15.29
N LYS A 14 -4.08 15.02 -15.66
CA LYS A 14 -2.94 14.21 -15.24
C LYS A 14 -2.72 14.28 -13.72
N GLN A 15 -2.67 15.48 -13.15
CA GLN A 15 -2.51 15.66 -11.70
C GLN A 15 -3.59 14.92 -10.89
N LYS A 16 -4.84 15.02 -11.33
CA LYS A 16 -5.96 14.31 -10.68
C LYS A 16 -5.82 12.78 -10.75
N ILE A 17 -5.29 12.23 -11.85
CA ILE A 17 -5.03 10.79 -11.98
C ILE A 17 -3.92 10.36 -11.01
N ASP A 18 -2.85 11.15 -10.91
CA ASP A 18 -1.72 10.87 -10.03
C ASP A 18 -2.13 10.91 -8.54
N GLU A 19 -2.95 11.89 -8.15
CA GLU A 19 -3.52 11.99 -6.80
C GLU A 19 -4.40 10.78 -6.44
N ILE A 20 -5.30 10.39 -7.34
CA ILE A 20 -6.16 9.22 -7.15
C ILE A 20 -5.32 7.94 -7.05
N GLY A 21 -4.26 7.82 -7.84
CA GLY A 21 -3.32 6.70 -7.79
C GLY A 21 -2.65 6.58 -6.42
N ASN A 22 -2.11 7.69 -5.92
CA ASN A 22 -1.44 7.76 -4.62
C ASN A 22 -2.39 7.43 -3.46
N GLU A 23 -3.62 7.91 -3.50
CA GLU A 23 -4.61 7.64 -2.45
C GLU A 23 -5.00 6.17 -2.41
N ARG A 24 -5.23 5.54 -3.58
CA ARG A 24 -5.50 4.10 -3.68
C ARG A 24 -4.33 3.29 -3.13
N GLU A 25 -3.11 3.60 -3.53
CA GLU A 25 -1.92 2.88 -3.06
C GLU A 25 -1.75 2.97 -1.53
N ARG A 26 -2.00 4.16 -0.94
CA ARG A 26 -1.97 4.34 0.52
C ARG A 26 -3.04 3.52 1.22
N LYS A 27 -4.28 3.53 0.71
CA LYS A 27 -5.39 2.75 1.26
C LYS A 27 -5.08 1.26 1.25
N ASP A 28 -4.53 0.78 0.14
CA ASP A 28 -4.16 -0.62 -0.06
C ASP A 28 -3.04 -1.08 0.90
N LYS A 29 -2.00 -0.25 1.08
CA LYS A 29 -0.94 -0.51 2.06
C LYS A 29 -1.50 -0.55 3.48
N THR A 30 -2.43 0.35 3.79
CA THR A 30 -3.07 0.43 5.11
C THR A 30 -3.91 -0.80 5.41
N GLU A 31 -4.74 -1.24 4.46
CA GLU A 31 -5.54 -2.46 4.60
C GLU A 31 -4.66 -3.68 4.85
N THR A 32 -3.58 -3.83 4.08
CA THR A 32 -2.66 -4.95 4.21
C THR A 32 -2.05 -5.01 5.62
N ILE A 33 -1.58 -3.87 6.14
CA ILE A 33 -1.02 -3.76 7.50
C ILE A 33 -2.09 -4.03 8.56
N GLN A 34 -3.33 -3.54 8.38
CA GLN A 34 -4.42 -3.80 9.32
C GLN A 34 -4.79 -5.28 9.37
N LYS A 35 -4.96 -5.93 8.22
CA LYS A 35 -5.24 -7.36 8.12
C LYS A 35 -4.12 -8.17 8.79
N PHE A 36 -2.86 -7.80 8.56
CA PHE A 36 -1.71 -8.43 9.20
C PHE A 36 -1.73 -8.34 10.73
N LYS A 37 -2.16 -7.19 11.29
CA LYS A 37 -2.28 -7.01 12.75
C LYS A 37 -3.42 -7.79 13.39
N ILE A 38 -4.49 -8.05 12.65
CA ILE A 38 -5.73 -8.67 13.18
C ILE A 38 -5.68 -10.20 13.02
N MET A 39 -5.13 -10.69 11.91
CA MET A 39 -5.14 -12.10 11.56
C MET A 39 -3.90 -12.82 12.09
N SER A 40 -4.04 -14.12 12.37
CA SER A 40 -2.86 -14.98 12.52
C SER A 40 -2.09 -15.07 11.20
N ASN A 41 -0.82 -15.48 11.28
CA ASN A 41 0.06 -15.64 10.13
C ASN A 41 -0.51 -16.57 9.05
N GLU A 42 -1.17 -17.66 9.46
CA GLU A 42 -1.81 -18.61 8.55
C GLU A 42 -3.03 -17.99 7.87
N GLN A 43 -3.93 -17.38 8.65
CA GLN A 43 -5.11 -16.70 8.12
C GLN A 43 -4.74 -15.56 7.18
N PHE A 44 -3.68 -14.81 7.50
CA PHE A 44 -3.16 -13.75 6.66
C PHE A 44 -2.63 -14.30 5.32
N GLY A 45 -1.90 -15.43 5.35
CA GLY A 45 -1.46 -16.11 4.14
C GLY A 45 -2.61 -16.56 3.25
N VAL A 46 -3.68 -17.14 3.84
CA VAL A 46 -4.90 -17.53 3.12
C VAL A 46 -5.58 -16.30 2.51
N TRP A 47 -5.70 -15.21 3.26
CA TRP A 47 -6.29 -13.96 2.78
C TRP A 47 -5.50 -13.39 1.59
N LEU A 48 -4.17 -13.39 1.65
CA LEU A 48 -3.30 -12.92 0.55
C LEU A 48 -3.53 -13.69 -0.76
N LEU A 49 -3.74 -15.01 -0.66
CA LEU A 49 -3.89 -15.87 -1.84
C LEU A 49 -5.31 -15.90 -2.40
N ASN A 50 -6.33 -15.64 -1.58
CA ASN A 50 -7.72 -15.87 -1.98
C ASN A 50 -8.54 -14.58 -2.11
N GLU A 51 -8.29 -13.61 -1.24
CA GLU A 51 -9.14 -12.43 -1.05
C GLU A 51 -8.44 -11.11 -1.39
N CYS A 52 -7.12 -11.04 -1.20
CA CYS A 52 -6.36 -9.84 -1.49
C CYS A 52 -6.46 -9.45 -2.98
N LYS A 53 -6.51 -8.14 -3.25
CA LYS A 53 -6.47 -7.59 -4.61
C LYS A 53 -5.25 -8.04 -5.44
N TRP A 54 -4.19 -8.51 -4.79
CA TRP A 54 -2.96 -9.00 -5.41
C TRP A 54 -2.88 -10.52 -5.52
N LYS A 55 -3.97 -11.25 -5.23
CA LYS A 55 -4.00 -12.73 -5.26
C LYS A 55 -3.47 -13.38 -6.54
N HIS A 56 -3.60 -12.71 -7.68
CA HIS A 56 -3.09 -13.21 -8.97
C HIS A 56 -1.62 -12.88 -9.24
N LYS A 57 -0.99 -12.10 -8.36
CA LYS A 57 0.41 -11.65 -8.46
C LYS A 57 1.29 -12.18 -7.33
N ILE A 58 0.67 -12.75 -6.29
CA ILE A 58 1.33 -13.27 -5.11
C ILE A 58 1.30 -14.80 -5.18
N THR A 59 2.46 -15.40 -5.02
CA THR A 59 2.62 -16.83 -4.86
C THR A 59 2.81 -17.20 -3.39
N LYS A 60 2.80 -18.50 -3.08
CA LYS A 60 3.07 -18.97 -1.72
C LYS A 60 4.46 -18.56 -1.23
N ASP A 61 5.44 -18.52 -2.13
CA ASP A 61 6.84 -18.19 -1.81
C ASP A 61 6.99 -16.71 -1.43
N ASP A 62 6.14 -15.85 -1.99
CA ASP A 62 6.15 -14.41 -1.68
C ASP A 62 5.62 -14.10 -0.26
N ILE A 63 4.80 -14.98 0.34
CA ILE A 63 4.13 -14.73 1.62
C ILE A 63 5.14 -14.46 2.73
N ALA A 64 6.21 -15.25 2.80
CA ALA A 64 7.25 -15.09 3.82
C ALA A 64 7.92 -13.71 3.69
N SER A 65 8.27 -13.32 2.45
CA SER A 65 8.89 -12.02 2.17
C SER A 65 7.95 -10.84 2.48
N ILE A 66 6.66 -10.97 2.17
CA ILE A 66 5.66 -9.94 2.45
C ILE A 66 5.50 -9.76 3.96
N ARG A 67 5.36 -10.85 4.72
CA ARG A 67 5.26 -10.81 6.19
C ARG A 67 6.48 -10.16 6.81
N PHE A 68 7.68 -10.59 6.41
CA PHE A 68 8.94 -10.03 6.88
C PHE A 68 9.04 -8.51 6.61
N SER A 69 8.63 -8.08 5.42
CA SER A 69 8.63 -6.66 5.04
C SER A 69 7.67 -5.82 5.90
N ILE A 70 6.49 -6.37 6.21
CA ILE A 70 5.51 -5.69 7.07
C ILE A 70 6.02 -5.61 8.51
N ASP A 71 6.58 -6.70 9.05
CA ASP A 71 7.16 -6.72 10.40
C ASP A 71 8.29 -5.69 10.52
N THR A 72 9.24 -5.69 9.58
CA THR A 72 10.36 -4.74 9.54
C THR A 72 9.85 -3.30 9.46
N TYR A 73 8.82 -3.04 8.65
CA TYR A 73 8.20 -1.72 8.57
C TYR A 73 7.55 -1.29 9.89
N ILE A 74 6.81 -2.18 10.56
CA ILE A 74 6.17 -1.90 11.85
C ILE A 74 7.24 -1.60 12.91
N GLU A 75 8.32 -2.37 12.96
CA GLU A 75 9.44 -2.12 13.86
C GLU A 75 10.11 -0.78 13.58
N PHE A 76 10.42 -0.49 12.31
CA PHE A 76 11.00 0.79 11.90
C PHE A 76 10.15 1.98 12.35
N ILE A 77 8.83 1.91 12.17
CA ILE A 77 7.91 2.99 12.60
C ILE A 77 7.90 3.12 14.13
N LYS A 78 7.90 2.00 14.88
CA LYS A 78 7.97 2.03 16.35
C LYS A 78 9.25 2.69 16.85
N THR A 79 10.41 2.31 16.29
CA THR A 79 11.71 2.85 16.68
C THR A 79 11.80 4.35 16.43
N ASN A 80 11.31 4.84 15.27
CA ASN A 80 11.32 6.26 14.95
C ASN A 80 10.36 7.09 15.81
N GLN A 81 9.26 6.50 16.30
CA GLN A 81 8.36 7.16 17.24
C GLN A 81 8.94 7.23 18.65
N SER A 82 9.78 6.26 19.05
CA SER A 82 10.48 6.30 20.34
C SER A 82 11.65 7.30 20.39
N SER A 83 12.26 7.61 19.23
CA SER A 83 13.37 8.58 19.14
C SER A 83 12.93 10.06 19.21
N SER A 84 11.62 10.36 19.21
CA SER A 84 11.09 11.71 19.43
C SER A 84 10.76 12.03 20.89
N LEU A 85 11.10 11.13 21.83
CA LEU A 85 10.83 11.26 23.27
C LEU A 85 12.08 11.20 24.16
N SER A 86 13.29 11.33 23.58
CA SER A 86 14.55 11.44 24.34
C SER A 86 15.14 12.85 24.25
#